data_AF-A0AAP5F3A4-F1
#
_entry.id   AF-A0AAP5F3A4-F1
#
_cell.length_a   1.000
_cell.length_b   1.000
_cell.length_c   1.000
_cell.angle_alpha   90.00
_cell.angle_beta   90.00
_cell.angle_gamma   90.00
#
_symmetry.space_group_name_H-M   'P 1'
#
loop_
_entity.id
_entity.type
_entity.pdbx_description
1 polymer ?
#
loop_
_entity_poly.entity_id
_entity_poly.type
_entity_poly.pdbx_seq_one_letter_code
_entity_poly.pdbx_strand_id
1 'polypeptide(L)' 'MQWLVDQESADEKSLSILSSNQLQELLVKLERAHQCIVEGIGFDEAGLVKPMIVEPR' A
#
# COMPACT_ATOMS: atom_id res chain seq x y z
N MET A 1 8.98 3.32 -2.35
CA MET A 1 7.55 3.01 -2.59
C MET A 1 7.30 1.52 -2.83
N GLN A 2 8.33 0.73 -3.13
CA GLN A 2 8.21 -0.73 -3.33
C GLN A 2 7.47 -1.43 -2.18
N TRP A 3 7.74 -1.05 -0.92
CA TRP A 3 7.06 -1.62 0.25
C TRP A 3 5.52 -1.55 0.19
N LEU A 4 4.95 -0.48 -0.39
CA LEU A 4 3.50 -0.31 -0.49
C LEU A 4 2.93 -1.21 -1.57
N VAL A 5 3.67 -1.36 -2.67
CA VAL A 5 3.34 -2.34 -3.72
C VAL A 5 3.34 -3.74 -3.11
N ASP A 6 4.39 -4.12 -2.39
CA ASP A 6 4.53 -5.43 -1.77
C ASP A 6 3.42 -5.68 -0.73
N GLN A 7 3.03 -4.66 0.05
CA GLN A 7 1.93 -4.74 1.02
C GLN A 7 0.56 -4.95 0.36
N GLU A 8 0.31 -4.27 -0.76
CA GLU A 8 -0.98 -4.37 -1.47
C GLU A 8 -1.06 -5.58 -2.40
N SER A 9 0.09 -6.14 -2.79
CA SER A 9 0.18 -7.39 -3.53
C SER A 9 0.60 -8.57 -2.65
N ALA A 10 0.55 -8.47 -1.32
CA ALA A 10 1.10 -9.51 -0.44
C ALA A 10 0.47 -10.90 -0.67
N ASP A 11 -0.82 -10.92 -1.03
CA ASP A 11 -1.57 -12.14 -1.33
C ASP A 11 -1.41 -12.60 -2.79
N GLU A 12 -0.73 -11.81 -3.63
CA GLU A 12 -0.65 -11.99 -5.07
C GLU A 12 0.79 -12.16 -5.56
N LYS A 13 1.02 -13.06 -6.50
CA LYS A 13 2.39 -13.32 -7.01
C LYS A 13 2.94 -12.21 -7.90
N SER A 14 2.07 -11.35 -8.44
CA SER A 14 2.42 -10.30 -9.40
C SER A 14 1.28 -9.29 -9.50
N LEU A 15 1.63 -8.01 -9.75
CA LEU A 15 0.66 -6.95 -10.06
C LEU A 15 -0.19 -7.25 -11.30
N SER A 16 0.33 -8.04 -12.23
CA SER A 16 -0.42 -8.42 -13.45
C SER A 16 -1.66 -9.27 -13.16
N ILE A 17 -1.80 -9.80 -11.95
CA ILE A 17 -2.92 -10.63 -11.51
C ILE A 17 -4.03 -9.76 -10.88
N LEU A 18 -3.68 -8.55 -10.43
CA LEU A 18 -4.64 -7.63 -9.85
C LEU A 18 -5.68 -7.19 -10.88
N SER A 19 -6.93 -7.14 -10.44
CA SER A 19 -8.00 -6.53 -11.22
C SER A 19 -7.75 -5.04 -11.44
N SER A 20 -8.38 -4.46 -12.47
CA SER A 20 -8.29 -3.02 -12.73
C SER A 20 -8.67 -2.16 -11.51
N ASN A 21 -9.63 -2.62 -10.71
CA ASN A 21 -10.03 -1.91 -9.49
C ASN A 21 -8.93 -1.93 -8.43
N GLN A 22 -8.30 -3.09 -8.20
CA GLN A 22 -7.17 -3.20 -7.26
C GLN A 22 -5.97 -2.38 -7.72
N LEU A 23 -5.70 -2.35 -9.03
CA LEU A 23 -4.64 -1.48 -9.60
C LEU A 23 -4.96 0.01 -9.40
N GLN A 24 -6.22 0.40 -9.59
CA GLN A 24 -6.66 1.78 -9.35
C GLN A 24 -6.53 2.17 -7.88
N GLU A 25 -6.90 1.29 -6.96
CA GLU A 25 -6.72 1.51 -5.52
C GLU A 25 -5.23 1.64 -5.13
N LEU A 26 -4.37 0.78 -5.69
CA LEU A 26 -2.92 0.87 -5.49
C LEU A 26 -2.36 2.20 -6.02
N LEU A 27 -2.82 2.65 -7.19
CA LEU A 27 -2.41 3.95 -7.74
C LEU A 27 -2.74 5.09 -6.78
N VAL A 28 -3.98 5.14 -6.27
CA VAL A 28 -4.41 6.18 -5.32
C VAL A 28 -3.55 6.15 -4.04
N LYS A 29 -3.24 4.96 -3.52
CA LYS A 29 -2.35 4.81 -2.36
C LYS A 29 -0.93 5.31 -2.66
N LEU A 30 -0.41 5.05 -3.86
CA LEU A 30 0.91 5.55 -4.28
C LEU A 30 0.93 7.07 -4.44
N GLU A 31 -0.12 7.66 -5.02
CA GLU A 31 -0.26 9.12 -5.12
C GLU A 31 -0.30 9.77 -3.72
N ARG A 32 -1.06 9.17 -2.80
CA ARG A 32 -1.10 9.64 -1.41
C ARG A 32 0.25 9.49 -0.71
N ALA A 33 0.96 8.39 -0.92
CA ALA A 33 2.29 8.19 -0.38
C ALA A 33 3.29 9.24 -0.90
N HIS A 34 3.22 9.58 -2.19
CA HIS A 34 4.02 10.67 -2.75
C HIS A 34 3.69 12.02 -2.10
N GLN A 35 2.41 12.33 -1.91
CA GLN A 35 1.98 13.54 -1.22
C GLN A 35 2.54 13.60 0.22
N CYS A 36 2.52 12.48 0.95
CA CYS A 36 3.07 12.42 2.31
C CYS A 36 4.57 12.76 2.36
N ILE A 37 5.34 12.32 1.35
CA ILE A 37 6.76 12.67 1.24
C ILE A 37 6.95 14.19 1.06
N VAL A 38 6.11 14.82 0.24
CA VAL A 38 6.18 16.27 -0.03
C VAL A 38 5.74 17.08 1.20
N GLU A 39 4.71 16.63 1.89
CA GLU A 39 4.10 17.33 3.03
C GLU A 39 4.79 17.02 4.38
N GLY A 40 5.67 16.01 4.42
CA GLY A 40 6.32 15.56 5.65
C GLY A 40 5.39 14.83 6.62
N ILE A 41 4.34 14.18 6.09
CA ILE A 41 3.34 13.43 6.86
C ILE A 41 3.80 11.97 7.01
N GLY A 42 3.60 11.37 8.19
CA GLY A 42 3.87 9.95 8.43
C GLY A 42 2.97 9.04 7.60
N PHE A 43 3.50 7.94 7.05
CA PHE A 43 2.68 6.99 6.27
C PHE A 43 1.64 6.25 7.10
N ASP A 44 1.92 6.04 8.39
CA ASP A 44 1.01 5.51 9.40
C ASP A 44 -0.13 6.49 9.70
N GLU A 45 0.19 7.78 9.86
CA GLU A 45 -0.80 8.85 10.03
C GLU A 45 -1.72 8.99 8.81
N ALA A 46 -1.18 8.72 7.61
CA ALA A 46 -1.94 8.70 6.36
C ALA A 46 -2.69 7.39 6.10
N GLY A 47 -2.65 6.42 7.03
CA GLY A 47 -3.35 5.13 6.91
C GLY A 47 -2.82 4.21 5.81
N LEU A 48 -1.56 4.40 5.37
CA LEU A 48 -0.95 3.61 4.31
C LEU A 48 -0.27 2.33 4.82
N VAL A 49 -0.01 2.25 6.13
CA VAL A 49 0.61 1.09 6.78
C VAL A 49 -0.48 0.15 7.29
N LYS A 50 -0.54 -1.08 6.78
CA LYS A 50 -1.44 -2.11 7.31
C LYS A 50 -0.92 -2.56 8.70
N PRO A 51 -1.80 -2.68 9.72
CA PRO A 51 -1.38 -3.22 11.01
C PRO A 51 -0.91 -4.67 10.84
N MET A 52 0.22 -5.01 11.46
CA MET A 52 0.67 -6.41 11.52
C MET A 52 -0.34 -7.22 12.33
N ILE A 53 -1.12 -8.07 11.67
CA ILE A 53 -1.92 -9.08 12.35
C ILE A 53 -0.95 -10.18 12.79
N VAL A 54 -0.59 -10.17 14.08
CA VAL A 54 0.15 -11.28 14.68
C VAL A 54 -0.89 -12.32 15.07
N GLU A 55 -1.04 -13.39 14.28
CA GLU A 55 -1.85 -14.53 14.70
C GLU A 55 -1.20 -15.20 15.93
N PRO A 56 -1.93 -15.41 17.04
CA PRO A 56 -1.42 -16.17 18.17
C PRO A 56 -1.23 -17.64 17.74
N ARG A 57 -0.01 -18.15 17.94
CA ARG A 57 0.35 -19.56 17.68
C ARG A 57 -0.30 -20.52 18.66
#